data_AF-A0A352KSN1-F1
#
_entry.id   AF-A0A352KSN1-F1
#
_cell.length_a   1.000
_cell.length_b   1.000
_cell.length_c   1.000
_cell.angle_alpha   90.00
_cell.angle_beta   90.00
_cell.angle_gamma   90.00
#
_symmetry.space_group_name_H-M   'P 1'
#
loop_
_entity.id
_entity.type
_entity.pdbx_description
1 polymer ?
#
loop_
_entity_poly.entity_id
_entity_poly.type
_entity_poly.pdbx_seq_one_letter_code
_entity_poly.pdbx_strand_id
1 'polypeptide(L)' 'MAKKLKTNKSLMKRLKITGKKKLLRRPTHQNHFKAKYPGRISRTKHRVQPIAEVDAKKIKKMLPYL' A
#
# COMPACT_ATOMS: atom_id res chain seq x y z
N MET A 1 -17.71 10.59 -27.62
CA MET A 1 -16.74 10.91 -26.56
C MET A 1 -16.31 9.61 -25.86
N ALA A 2 -15.03 9.25 -25.87
CA ALA A 2 -14.55 8.02 -25.23
C ALA A 2 -14.63 8.10 -23.69
N LYS A 3 -15.00 6.99 -23.03
CA LYS A 3 -15.15 6.92 -21.57
C LYS A 3 -13.78 6.96 -20.89
N LYS A 4 -13.56 7.95 -20.00
CA LYS A 4 -12.35 8.06 -19.17
C LYS A 4 -12.15 6.79 -18.32
N LEU A 5 -10.90 6.33 -18.21
CA LEU A 5 -10.56 5.22 -17.31
C LEU A 5 -10.93 5.60 -15.87
N LYS A 6 -11.30 4.61 -15.04
CA LYS A 6 -11.66 4.82 -13.63
C LYS A 6 -10.52 4.38 -12.72
N THR A 7 -10.24 5.18 -11.69
CA THR A 7 -9.29 4.81 -10.63
C THR A 7 -9.93 3.81 -9.68
N ASN A 8 -9.22 2.73 -9.35
CA ASN A 8 -9.64 1.85 -8.26
C ASN A 8 -9.50 2.56 -6.90
N LYS A 9 -10.62 3.08 -6.37
CA LYS A 9 -10.67 3.83 -5.11
C LYS A 9 -10.25 3.01 -3.89
N SER A 10 -10.46 1.70 -3.92
CA SER A 10 -10.08 0.83 -2.79
C SER A 10 -8.56 0.81 -2.58
N LEU A 11 -7.80 0.77 -3.68
CA LEU A 11 -6.34 0.83 -3.66
C LEU A 11 -5.84 2.23 -3.33
N MET A 12 -6.44 3.27 -3.93
CA MET A 12 -6.07 4.66 -3.67
C MET A 12 -6.18 5.02 -2.18
N LYS A 13 -7.17 4.50 -1.45
CA LYS A 13 -7.33 4.73 -0.01
C LYS A 13 -6.27 4.01 0.86
N ARG A 14 -5.64 2.94 0.37
CA ARG A 14 -4.74 2.08 1.14
C ARG A 14 -3.26 2.35 0.88
N LEU A 15 -2.95 3.08 -0.20
CA LEU A 15 -1.59 3.33 -0.66
C LEU A 15 -1.20 4.79 -0.47
N LYS A 16 0.05 5.02 -0.06
CA LYS A 16 0.66 6.35 -0.02
C LYS A 16 1.67 6.47 -1.15
N ILE A 17 1.60 7.55 -1.92
CA ILE A 17 2.56 7.88 -2.96
C ILE A 17 3.54 8.92 -2.43
N THR A 18 4.83 8.68 -2.64
CA THR A 18 5.91 9.63 -2.30
C THR A 18 6.18 10.57 -3.48
N GLY A 19 6.87 11.70 -3.24
CA GLY A 19 7.24 12.62 -4.33
C GLY A 19 8.08 11.97 -5.44
N LYS A 20 8.87 10.93 -5.12
CA LYS A 20 9.62 10.12 -6.10
C LYS A 20 8.80 8.97 -6.70
N LYS A 21 7.46 9.02 -6.63
CA LYS A 21 6.51 8.01 -7.13
C LYS A 21 6.69 6.58 -6.57
N LYS A 22 7.36 6.42 -5.42
CA LYS A 22 7.38 5.13 -4.70
C LYS A 22 6.04 4.89 -4.02
N LEU A 23 5.54 3.66 -4.14
CA LEU A 23 4.30 3.21 -3.51
C LEU A 23 4.59 2.61 -2.14
N LEU A 24 3.91 3.13 -1.12
CA LEU A 24 4.02 2.67 0.26
C LEU A 24 2.69 2.07 0.72
N ARG A 25 2.78 1.04 1.56
CA ARG A 25 1.64 0.37 2.20
C ARG A 25 1.84 0.29 3.72
N ARG A 26 0.72 0.10 4.42
CA ARG A 26 0.76 -0.32 5.83
C ARG A 26 1.07 -1.83 5.91
N PRO A 27 1.93 -2.28 6.83
CA PRO A 27 2.14 -3.70 7.07
C PRO A 27 0.87 -4.38 7.58
N THR A 28 0.64 -5.62 7.18
CA THR A 28 -0.53 -6.42 7.56
C THR A 28 -0.40 -6.99 8.98
N HIS A 29 -1.46 -7.65 9.48
CA HIS A 29 -1.46 -8.40 10.75
C HIS A 29 -1.21 -7.52 11.99
N GLN A 30 -2.00 -6.43 12.10
CA GLN A 30 -1.94 -5.46 13.21
C GLN A 30 -3.28 -5.26 13.94
N ASN A 31 -4.31 -6.06 13.67
CA ASN A 31 -5.62 -5.83 14.27
C ASN A 31 -5.77 -6.57 15.61
N HIS A 32 -5.48 -7.87 15.63
CA HIS A 32 -5.66 -8.73 16.81
C HIS A 32 -4.41 -9.61 17.06
N PHE A 33 -4.42 -10.36 18.17
CA PHE A 33 -3.38 -11.31 18.56
C PHE A 33 -1.97 -10.71 18.69
N LYS A 34 -1.86 -9.43 19.06
CA LYS A 34 -0.57 -8.76 19.25
C LYS A 34 0.21 -9.28 20.45
N ALA A 35 -0.47 -9.80 21.48
CA ALA A 35 0.15 -10.33 22.68
C ALA A 35 1.16 -11.45 22.42
N LYS A 36 1.00 -12.20 21.31
CA LYS A 36 1.93 -13.27 20.91
C LYS A 36 3.22 -12.76 20.27
N TYR A 37 3.26 -11.49 19.83
CA TYR A 37 4.41 -10.93 19.12
C TYR A 37 5.31 -10.14 20.08
N PRO A 38 6.64 -10.28 19.98
CA PRO A 38 7.56 -9.43 20.71
C PRO A 38 7.42 -7.96 20.28
N GLY A 39 7.68 -7.04 21.21
CA GLY A 39 7.55 -5.59 20.98
C GLY A 39 8.39 -5.07 19.81
N ARG A 40 9.51 -5.74 19.46
CA ARG A 40 10.31 -5.41 18.26
C ARG A 40 9.50 -5.59 16.97
N ILE A 41 8.74 -6.68 16.84
CA ILE A 41 7.92 -6.95 15.65
C ILE A 41 6.78 -5.93 15.57
N SER A 42 6.14 -5.60 16.70
CA SER A 42 5.12 -4.55 16.72
C SER A 42 5.67 -3.21 16.24
N ARG A 43 6.84 -2.80 16.76
CA ARG A 43 7.55 -1.57 16.36
C ARG A 43 7.87 -1.54 14.86
N THR A 44 8.35 -2.63 14.29
CA THR A 44 8.58 -2.72 12.83
C THR A 44 7.29 -2.56 12.04
N LYS A 45 6.19 -3.15 12.50
CA LYS A 45 4.87 -3.07 11.83
C LYS A 45 4.28 -1.64 11.85
N HIS A 46 4.64 -0.78 12.80
CA HIS A 46 4.16 0.61 12.82
C HIS A 46 4.70 1.46 11.66
N ARG A 47 5.83 1.08 11.05
CA ARG A 47 6.44 1.81 9.93
C ARG A 47 5.74 1.47 8.61
N VAL A 48 5.55 2.47 7.76
CA VAL A 48 5.11 2.24 6.37
C VAL A 48 6.19 1.51 5.60
N GLN A 49 5.80 0.53 4.80
CA GLN A 49 6.71 -0.30 4.03
C GLN A 49 6.53 -0.06 2.53
N PRO A 50 7.61 -0.14 1.74
CA PRO A 50 7.49 -0.14 0.29
C PRO A 50 6.73 -1.38 -0.20
N ILE A 51 6.06 -1.23 -1.34
CA ILE A 51 5.50 -2.37 -2.05
C ILE A 51 6.62 -3.08 -2.81
N ALA A 52 6.51 -4.41 -2.92
CA ALA A 52 7.40 -5.20 -3.76
C ALA A 52 7.32 -4.76 -5.23
N GLU A 53 8.44 -4.78 -5.93
CA GLU A 53 8.52 -4.27 -7.30
C GLU A 53 7.60 -5.04 -8.27
N VAL A 54 7.45 -6.34 -8.04
CA VAL A 54 6.56 -7.24 -8.80
C VAL A 54 5.09 -6.78 -8.77
N ASP A 55 4.63 -6.27 -7.63
CA ASP A 55 3.25 -5.81 -7.46
C ASP A 55 3.06 -4.37 -7.93
N ALA A 56 4.12 -3.56 -7.85
CA ALA A 56 4.08 -2.16 -8.24
C ALA A 56 3.62 -1.97 -9.70
N LYS A 57 4.03 -2.84 -10.62
CA LYS A 57 3.60 -2.81 -12.03
C LYS A 57 2.09 -3.04 -12.18
N LYS A 58 1.54 -4.00 -11.44
CA LYS A 58 0.09 -4.31 -11.46
C LYS A 58 -0.72 -3.17 -10.85
N ILE A 59 -0.26 -2.61 -9.73
CA ILE A 59 -0.95 -1.52 -9.04
C ILE A 59 -0.99 -0.24 -9.88
N LYS A 60 0.11 0.10 -10.57
CA LYS A 60 0.14 1.26 -11.47
C LYS A 60 -0.90 1.16 -12.59
N LYS A 61 -1.14 -0.04 -13.15
CA LYS A 61 -2.19 -0.25 -14.16
C LYS A 61 -3.60 0.02 -13.61
N MET A 62 -3.85 -0.25 -12.33
CA MET A 62 -5.16 -0.04 -11.68
C MET A 62 -5.40 1.41 -11.27
N LEU A 63 -4.37 2.26 -11.36
CA LEU A 63 -4.39 3.67 -10.97
C LEU A 63 -3.92 4.52 -12.16
N PRO A 64 -4.78 4.73 -13.18
CA PRO A 64 -4.38 5.30 -14.47
C PRO A 64 -3.99 6.79 -14.42
N TYR A 65 -4.25 7.50 -13.33
CA TYR A 65 -3.98 8.93 -13.17
C TYR A 65 -2.92 9.22 -12.10
N LEU A 66 -1.87 8.39 -12.02
CA LEU A 66 -0.78 8.49 -11.04
C LEU A 66 0.57 8.93 -11.62
#